data_AF-A0A6J0XB61-F1
#
_entry.id   AF-A0A6J0XB61-F1
#
_cell.length_a   1.000
_cell.length_b   1.000
_cell.length_c   1.000
_cell.angle_alpha   90.00
_cell.angle_beta   90.00
_cell.angle_gamma   90.00
#
_symmetry.space_group_name_H-M   'P 1'
#
loop_
_entity.id
_entity.type
_entity.pdbx_description
1 polymer ?
#
loop_
_entity_poly.entity_id
_entity_poly.type
_entity_poly.pdbx_seq_one_letter_code
_entity_poly.pdbx_strand_id
1 'polypeptide(L)'
;MGFGRGDIGNWSMSIWCFCFTVTFIIVMVELWRLPSRFPFYWYNFPVTYACYAALVCLSTSIIYSITYVQFLLYGPSRDWAITATAFSCIASVVYALDVAWVWDWYDLDDISCYVHTVPGLLKVLETFVAGVIFAFLSNTSLYLHQPALEWCVAVYSICFILAAVVLLLNLGEREYRLPVPFPIFQLVLTTLSVLLYISALVLWPLYQFYEEFGGQPQRFSDGDCRDELTYNMCTWDQRLAVAILTAINLLAYVADLVYWACQVSVGTEDQPRDS
;
A
#
# COMPACT_ATOMS: atom_id res chain seq x y z
N MET A 1 -9.65 9.33 -33.31
CA MET A 1 -9.64 9.92 -31.96
C MET A 1 -8.76 9.06 -31.06
N GLY A 2 -7.57 9.55 -30.70
CA GLY A 2 -6.53 8.81 -29.97
C GLY A 2 -6.08 9.55 -28.71
N PHE A 3 -7.04 10.04 -27.92
CA PHE A 3 -6.74 10.81 -26.70
C PHE A 3 -6.53 9.92 -25.48
N GLY A 4 -7.26 8.80 -25.33
CA GLY A 4 -7.19 7.96 -24.14
C GLY A 4 -5.87 7.19 -23.96
N ARG A 5 -5.31 6.57 -25.02
CA ARG A 5 -4.05 5.78 -24.94
C ARG A 5 -2.83 6.56 -24.43
N GLY A 6 -2.87 7.89 -24.47
CA GLY A 6 -1.83 8.74 -23.89
C GLY A 6 -1.89 8.82 -22.37
N ASP A 7 -3.08 8.71 -21.76
CA ASP A 7 -3.29 9.08 -20.35
C ASP A 7 -2.71 8.05 -19.37
N ILE A 8 -2.89 6.75 -19.60
CA ILE A 8 -2.23 5.69 -18.80
C ILE A 8 -0.71 5.73 -18.98
N GLY A 9 -0.24 5.91 -20.21
CA GLY A 9 1.19 6.05 -20.48
C GLY A 9 1.79 7.27 -19.78
N ASN A 10 1.09 8.40 -19.80
CA ASN A 10 1.52 9.63 -19.15
C ASN A 10 1.48 9.50 -17.61
N TRP A 11 0.47 8.82 -17.06
CA TRP A 11 0.38 8.51 -15.64
C TRP A 11 1.53 7.61 -15.18
N SER A 12 1.79 6.51 -15.89
CA SER A 12 2.92 5.61 -15.60
C SER A 12 4.26 6.33 -15.73
N MET A 13 4.46 7.11 -16.80
CA MET A 13 5.68 7.91 -16.99
C MET A 13 5.88 8.95 -15.89
N SER A 14 4.80 9.59 -15.42
CA SER A 14 4.85 10.54 -14.31
C SER A 14 5.28 9.86 -13.01
N ILE A 15 4.74 8.67 -12.73
CA ILE A 15 5.11 7.87 -11.56
C ILE A 15 6.60 7.47 -11.64
N TRP A 16 7.03 6.93 -12.78
CA TRP A 16 8.43 6.52 -12.96
C TRP A 16 9.40 7.70 -12.87
N CYS A 17 9.06 8.86 -13.46
CA CYS A 17 9.86 10.07 -13.35
C CYS A 17 9.92 10.58 -11.91
N PHE A 18 8.80 10.54 -11.17
CA PHE A 18 8.78 10.92 -9.76
C PHE A 18 9.67 9.99 -8.94
N CYS A 19 9.56 8.67 -9.15
CA CYS A 19 10.42 7.70 -8.49
C CYS A 19 11.90 7.99 -8.78
N PHE A 20 12.28 8.13 -10.04
CA PHE A 20 13.65 8.44 -10.44
C PHE A 20 14.16 9.75 -9.82
N THR A 21 13.34 10.80 -9.83
CA THR A 21 13.72 12.13 -9.33
C THR A 21 13.99 12.10 -7.82
N VAL A 22 13.13 11.45 -7.05
CA VAL A 22 13.31 11.38 -5.58
C VAL A 22 14.52 10.50 -5.24
N THR A 23 14.71 9.36 -5.91
CA THR A 23 15.93 8.54 -5.76
C THR A 23 17.19 9.36 -6.09
N PHE A 24 17.16 10.15 -7.16
CA PHE A 24 18.27 11.04 -7.51
C PHE A 24 18.55 12.08 -6.43
N ILE A 25 17.51 12.68 -5.83
CA ILE A 25 17.66 13.62 -4.71
C ILE A 25 18.28 12.91 -3.50
N ILE A 26 17.81 11.71 -3.14
CA ILE A 26 18.36 10.91 -2.04
C ILE A 26 19.86 10.67 -2.24
N VAL A 27 20.25 10.15 -3.42
CA VAL A 27 21.65 9.89 -3.77
C VAL A 27 22.49 11.17 -3.73
N MET A 28 21.98 12.29 -4.25
CA MET A 28 22.69 13.57 -4.21
C MET A 28 22.91 14.06 -2.77
N VAL A 29 21.90 13.92 -1.90
CA VAL A 29 22.03 14.33 -0.50
C VAL A 29 23.04 13.45 0.26
N GLU A 30 23.06 12.14 -0.01
CA GLU A 30 24.04 11.20 0.54
C GLU A 30 25.47 11.54 0.09
N LEU A 31 25.66 11.76 -1.22
CA LEU A 31 26.96 12.13 -1.80
C LEU A 31 27.51 13.43 -1.21
N TRP A 32 26.64 14.38 -0.87
CA TRP A 32 27.04 15.68 -0.33
C TRP A 32 27.32 15.64 1.19
N ARG A 33 27.19 14.48 1.85
CA ARG A 33 27.35 14.31 3.32
C ARG A 33 26.54 15.31 4.15
N LEU A 34 25.42 15.78 3.61
CA LEU A 34 24.41 16.57 4.30
C LEU A 34 23.67 15.84 5.45
N PRO A 35 23.70 14.49 5.62
CA PRO A 35 23.07 13.83 6.78
C PRO A 35 23.58 14.32 8.14
N SER A 36 24.76 14.98 8.19
CA SER A 36 25.32 15.55 9.42
C SER A 36 24.43 16.57 10.13
N ARG A 37 23.46 17.20 9.45
CA ARG A 37 22.51 18.15 10.07
C ARG A 37 21.20 17.53 10.57
N PHE A 38 20.80 16.38 10.02
CA PHE A 38 19.55 15.69 10.37
C PHE A 38 19.70 14.15 10.26
N PRO A 39 20.57 13.54 11.09
CA PRO A 39 20.92 12.12 10.94
C PRO A 39 19.72 11.18 11.12
N PHE A 40 18.77 11.53 12.00
CA PHE A 40 17.64 10.67 12.37
C PHE A 40 16.55 10.57 11.28
N TYR A 41 16.15 11.71 10.70
CA TYR A 41 15.16 11.74 9.62
C TYR A 41 15.68 11.11 8.33
N TRP A 42 16.97 11.30 8.04
CA TRP A 42 17.61 10.80 6.82
C TRP A 42 17.86 9.30 6.80
N TYR A 43 17.74 8.60 7.93
CA TYR A 43 17.99 7.17 7.98
C TYR A 43 16.72 6.33 7.68
N ASN A 44 15.59 6.69 8.28
CA ASN A 44 14.31 6.00 8.06
C ASN A 44 13.64 6.38 6.73
N PHE A 45 13.86 7.60 6.24
CA PHE A 45 13.18 8.13 5.05
C PHE A 45 13.55 7.39 3.76
N PRO A 46 14.84 7.16 3.42
CA PRO A 46 15.22 6.44 2.20
C PRO A 46 14.70 5.00 2.17
N VAL A 47 14.75 4.28 3.29
CA VAL A 47 14.26 2.89 3.38
C VAL A 47 12.74 2.83 3.18
N THR A 48 12.00 3.70 3.88
CA THR A 48 10.54 3.81 3.73
C THR A 48 10.18 4.16 2.29
N TYR A 49 10.90 5.12 1.71
CA TYR A 49 10.72 5.54 0.32
C TYR A 49 11.00 4.41 -0.67
N ALA A 50 12.09 3.65 -0.50
CA ALA A 50 12.43 2.51 -1.35
C ALA A 50 11.34 1.43 -1.29
N CYS A 51 10.75 1.17 -0.12
CA CYS A 51 9.60 0.27 0.00
C CYS A 51 8.41 0.74 -0.84
N TYR A 52 8.02 2.02 -0.71
CA TYR A 52 6.93 2.58 -1.54
C TYR A 52 7.27 2.57 -3.03
N ALA A 53 8.50 2.92 -3.41
CA ALA A 53 8.95 2.93 -4.80
C ALA A 53 8.91 1.53 -5.41
N ALA A 54 9.30 0.49 -4.65
CA ALA A 54 9.21 -0.90 -5.07
C ALA A 54 7.76 -1.31 -5.37
N LEU A 55 6.85 -1.00 -4.44
CA LEU A 55 5.42 -1.33 -4.55
C LEU A 55 4.73 -0.56 -5.69
N VAL A 56 5.00 0.74 -5.81
CA VAL A 56 4.45 1.61 -6.85
C VAL A 56 4.96 1.21 -8.24
N CYS A 57 6.25 0.90 -8.39
CA CYS A 57 6.79 0.44 -9.68
C CYS A 57 6.24 -0.92 -10.08
N LEU A 58 6.03 -1.82 -9.11
CA LEU A 58 5.41 -3.14 -9.34
C LEU A 58 3.95 -2.99 -9.75
N SER A 59 3.15 -2.21 -9.01
CA SER A 59 1.73 -2.01 -9.30
C SER A 59 1.53 -1.32 -10.65
N THR A 60 2.33 -0.29 -10.94
CA THR A 60 2.29 0.42 -12.23
C THR A 60 2.62 -0.52 -13.38
N SER A 61 3.62 -1.40 -13.23
CA SER A 61 3.97 -2.38 -14.27
C SER A 61 2.84 -3.38 -14.54
N ILE A 62 2.22 -3.91 -13.47
CA ILE A 62 1.08 -4.83 -13.59
C ILE A 62 -0.11 -4.14 -14.27
N ILE A 63 -0.50 -2.95 -13.80
CA ILE A 63 -1.63 -2.19 -14.34
C ILE A 63 -1.38 -1.84 -15.80
N TYR A 64 -0.19 -1.31 -16.13
CA TYR A 64 0.16 -0.94 -17.50
C TYR A 64 0.19 -2.17 -18.43
N SER A 65 0.67 -3.33 -17.95
CA SER A 65 0.64 -4.56 -18.75
C SER A 65 -0.78 -5.06 -19.02
N ILE A 66 -1.65 -5.07 -18.01
CA ILE A 66 -3.04 -5.56 -18.13
C ILE A 66 -3.89 -4.60 -18.98
N THR A 67 -3.76 -3.29 -18.78
CA THR A 67 -4.64 -2.29 -19.39
C THR A 67 -4.17 -1.78 -20.74
N TYR A 68 -2.85 -1.75 -20.98
CA TYR A 68 -2.26 -1.12 -22.18
C TYR A 68 -1.64 -2.16 -23.12
N VAL A 69 -0.77 -3.03 -22.62
CA VAL A 69 0.02 -3.94 -23.47
C VAL A 69 -0.84 -5.03 -24.12
N GLN A 70 -1.81 -5.60 -23.39
CA GLN A 70 -2.69 -6.67 -23.92
C GLN A 70 -3.55 -6.23 -25.10
N PHE A 71 -3.88 -4.93 -25.19
CA PHE A 71 -4.74 -4.37 -26.23
C PHE A 71 -3.97 -3.69 -27.37
N LEU A 72 -2.63 -3.71 -27.36
CA LEU A 72 -1.82 -3.20 -28.47
C LEU A 72 -1.72 -4.23 -29.60
N LEU A 73 -2.02 -3.77 -30.82
CA LEU A 73 -1.70 -4.51 -32.04
C LEU A 73 -0.19 -4.73 -32.12
N TYR A 74 0.19 -5.89 -32.67
CA TYR A 74 1.58 -6.30 -32.81
C TYR A 74 2.36 -5.28 -33.66
N GLY A 75 3.45 -4.72 -33.11
CA GLY A 75 4.24 -3.67 -33.75
C GLY A 75 5.22 -2.98 -32.79
N PRO A 76 6.04 -2.02 -33.27
CA PRO A 76 7.13 -1.41 -32.51
C PRO A 76 6.70 -0.74 -31.20
N SER A 77 5.49 -0.18 -31.18
CA SER A 77 4.89 0.44 -29.99
C SER A 77 4.61 -0.56 -28.87
N ARG A 78 4.28 -1.81 -29.21
CA ARG A 78 4.06 -2.89 -28.23
C ARG A 78 5.39 -3.37 -27.66
N ASP A 79 6.43 -3.46 -28.49
CA ASP A 79 7.76 -3.85 -28.04
C ASP A 79 8.36 -2.83 -27.07
N TRP A 80 8.16 -1.52 -27.33
CA TRP A 80 8.56 -0.45 -26.40
C TRP A 80 7.77 -0.51 -25.09
N ALA A 81 6.47 -0.79 -25.14
CA ALA A 81 5.63 -0.91 -23.95
C ALA A 81 6.04 -2.12 -23.08
N ILE A 82 6.35 -3.26 -23.69
CA ILE A 82 6.87 -4.46 -23.01
C ILE A 82 8.26 -4.17 -22.41
N THR A 83 9.09 -3.44 -23.12
CA THR A 83 10.42 -3.05 -22.63
C THR A 83 10.30 -2.14 -21.40
N ALA A 84 9.39 -1.17 -21.44
CA ALA A 84 9.13 -0.27 -20.31
C ALA A 84 8.61 -1.01 -19.08
N THR A 85 7.69 -1.99 -19.23
CA THR A 85 7.22 -2.81 -18.09
C THR A 85 8.34 -3.67 -17.52
N ALA A 86 9.16 -4.27 -18.37
CA ALA A 86 10.32 -5.06 -17.93
C ALA A 86 11.28 -4.21 -17.10
N PHE A 87 11.63 -3.00 -17.57
CA PHE A 87 12.48 -2.08 -16.81
C PHE A 87 11.83 -1.62 -15.50
N SER A 88 10.52 -1.35 -15.48
CA SER A 88 9.79 -1.02 -14.24
C SER A 88 9.80 -2.17 -13.22
N CYS A 89 9.66 -3.43 -13.68
CA CYS A 89 9.79 -4.60 -12.82
C CYS A 89 11.22 -4.75 -12.28
N ILE A 90 12.22 -4.57 -13.12
CA ILE A 90 13.63 -4.60 -12.70
C ILE A 90 13.90 -3.50 -11.67
N ALA A 91 13.40 -2.28 -11.89
CA ALA A 91 13.53 -1.19 -10.93
C ALA A 91 12.88 -1.51 -9.58
N SER A 92 11.67 -2.11 -9.59
CA SER A 92 11.02 -2.59 -8.37
C SER A 92 11.87 -3.62 -7.62
N VAL A 93 12.45 -4.59 -8.34
CA VAL A 93 13.36 -5.60 -7.75
C VAL A 93 14.59 -4.93 -7.14
N VAL A 94 15.17 -3.94 -7.82
CA VAL A 94 16.32 -3.19 -7.29
C VAL A 94 15.95 -2.43 -6.02
N TYR A 95 14.81 -1.73 -5.97
CA TYR A 95 14.35 -1.08 -4.73
C TYR A 95 14.09 -2.08 -3.61
N ALA A 96 13.53 -3.25 -3.91
CA ALA A 96 13.31 -4.30 -2.92
C ALA A 96 14.62 -4.91 -2.40
N LEU A 97 15.62 -5.07 -3.28
CA LEU A 97 16.95 -5.52 -2.90
C LEU A 97 17.66 -4.50 -2.01
N ASP A 98 17.50 -3.20 -2.28
CA ASP A 98 18.06 -2.14 -1.45
C ASP A 98 17.52 -2.21 -0.02
N VAL A 99 16.20 -2.38 0.13
CA VAL A 99 15.56 -2.60 1.44
C VAL A 99 16.08 -3.88 2.11
N ALA A 100 16.21 -4.98 1.36
CA ALA A 100 16.66 -6.26 1.90
C ALA A 100 18.15 -6.23 2.33
N TRP A 101 19.00 -5.55 1.58
CA TRP A 101 20.42 -5.38 1.89
C TRP A 101 20.62 -4.48 3.10
N VAL A 102 19.85 -3.40 3.19
CA VAL A 102 19.81 -2.56 4.39
C VAL A 102 19.34 -3.38 5.58
N TRP A 103 18.36 -4.26 5.42
CA TRP A 103 17.94 -5.13 6.52
C TRP A 103 19.03 -6.10 7.00
N ASP A 104 19.70 -6.80 6.07
CA ASP A 104 20.78 -7.75 6.36
C ASP A 104 22.02 -7.07 6.99
N TRP A 105 22.38 -5.89 6.49
CA TRP A 105 23.54 -5.14 7.01
C TRP A 105 23.35 -4.67 8.45
N TYR A 106 22.14 -4.29 8.83
CA TYR A 106 21.84 -3.78 10.18
C TYR A 106 21.52 -4.90 11.19
N ASP A 107 21.03 -6.06 10.73
CA ASP A 107 20.96 -7.28 11.56
C ASP A 107 22.35 -7.69 12.08
N LEU A 108 23.42 -7.39 11.31
CA LEU A 108 24.81 -7.65 11.70
C LEU A 108 25.41 -6.62 12.68
N ASP A 109 24.86 -5.40 12.77
CA ASP A 109 25.44 -4.29 13.55
C ASP A 109 24.71 -4.02 14.88
N ASP A 110 23.65 -4.79 15.20
CA ASP A 110 22.86 -4.71 16.45
C ASP A 110 22.24 -3.31 16.72
N ILE A 111 22.03 -2.51 15.66
CA ILE A 111 21.40 -1.17 15.75
C ILE A 111 19.91 -1.28 15.44
N SER A 112 19.08 -1.25 16.49
CA SER A 112 17.61 -1.28 16.37
C SER A 112 17.07 0.03 15.80
N CYS A 113 16.58 -0.02 14.56
CA CYS A 113 15.89 1.09 13.94
C CYS A 113 14.45 0.68 13.57
N TYR A 114 13.48 1.55 13.80
CA TYR A 114 12.06 1.21 13.71
C TYR A 114 11.63 0.67 12.33
N VAL A 115 12.11 1.26 11.21
CA VAL A 115 11.75 0.80 9.86
C VAL A 115 12.40 -0.56 9.51
N HIS A 116 13.38 -1.02 10.30
CA HIS A 116 13.97 -2.37 10.20
C HIS A 116 13.15 -3.44 10.91
N THR A 117 12.11 -3.04 11.63
CA THR A 117 11.24 -3.99 12.31
C THR A 117 10.09 -4.38 11.38
N VAL A 118 9.78 -5.68 11.34
CA VAL A 118 8.62 -6.28 10.66
C VAL A 118 7.34 -5.39 10.71
N PRO A 119 6.94 -4.76 11.84
CA PRO A 119 5.79 -3.87 11.89
C PRO A 119 5.92 -2.61 11.02
N GLY A 120 7.11 -2.03 10.86
CA GLY A 120 7.32 -0.86 9.99
C GLY A 120 7.00 -1.16 8.52
N LEU A 121 7.46 -2.31 8.02
CA LEU A 121 7.14 -2.79 6.66
C LEU A 121 5.65 -3.09 6.51
N LEU A 122 5.03 -3.68 7.53
CA LEU A 122 3.59 -3.92 7.54
C LEU A 122 2.79 -2.61 7.47
N LYS A 123 3.21 -1.54 8.17
CA LYS A 123 2.56 -0.22 8.05
C LYS A 123 2.68 0.40 6.66
N VAL A 124 3.82 0.24 5.99
CA VAL A 124 3.98 0.66 4.59
C VAL A 124 3.04 -0.12 3.68
N LEU A 125 2.94 -1.44 3.87
CA LEU A 125 2.02 -2.28 3.10
C LEU A 125 0.55 -1.89 3.37
N GLU A 126 0.16 -1.69 4.63
CA GLU A 126 -1.20 -1.33 5.04
C GLU A 126 -1.69 -0.05 4.36
N THR A 127 -0.85 0.99 4.41
CA THR A 127 -1.14 2.31 3.83
C THR A 127 -1.10 2.29 2.31
N PHE A 128 -0.18 1.52 1.70
CA PHE A 128 -0.12 1.35 0.25
C PHE A 128 -1.37 0.64 -0.28
N VAL A 129 -1.76 -0.48 0.31
CA VAL A 129 -2.96 -1.24 -0.11
C VAL A 129 -4.22 -0.38 0.09
N ALA A 130 -4.34 0.35 1.20
CA ALA A 130 -5.42 1.30 1.41
C ALA A 130 -5.46 2.40 0.32
N GLY A 131 -4.29 2.92 -0.08
CA GLY A 131 -4.17 3.86 -1.20
C GLY A 131 -4.68 3.28 -2.52
N VAL A 132 -4.34 2.02 -2.82
CA VAL A 132 -4.85 1.30 -4.00
C VAL A 132 -6.37 1.11 -3.92
N ILE A 133 -6.91 0.78 -2.73
CA ILE A 133 -8.36 0.69 -2.51
C ILE A 133 -9.03 2.04 -2.82
N PHE A 134 -8.48 3.16 -2.36
CA PHE A 134 -9.01 4.50 -2.69
C PHE A 134 -8.97 4.81 -4.18
N ALA A 135 -7.93 4.38 -4.90
CA ALA A 135 -7.86 4.53 -6.34
C ALA A 135 -9.00 3.78 -7.05
N PHE A 136 -9.41 2.60 -6.57
CA PHE A 136 -10.57 1.88 -7.10
C PHE A 136 -11.91 2.49 -6.67
N LEU A 137 -11.96 3.14 -5.51
CA LEU A 137 -13.16 3.80 -4.96
C LEU A 137 -13.37 5.24 -5.49
N SER A 138 -12.47 5.77 -6.32
CA SER A 138 -12.60 7.12 -6.88
C SER A 138 -13.91 7.31 -7.67
N ASN A 139 -14.47 6.22 -8.18
CA ASN A 139 -15.80 6.17 -8.77
C ASN A 139 -16.86 6.18 -7.66
N THR A 140 -17.29 7.38 -7.27
CA THR A 140 -18.24 7.61 -6.18
C THR A 140 -19.60 6.93 -6.36
N SER A 141 -19.97 6.60 -7.61
CA SER A 141 -21.18 5.84 -7.93
C SER A 141 -21.22 4.44 -7.31
N LEU A 142 -20.08 3.87 -6.93
CA LEU A 142 -19.97 2.51 -6.40
C LEU A 142 -20.49 2.33 -4.96
N TYR A 143 -20.59 3.41 -4.16
CA TYR A 143 -20.91 3.29 -2.73
C TYR A 143 -21.97 4.28 -2.22
N LEU A 144 -22.25 5.39 -2.94
CA LEU A 144 -23.16 6.47 -2.51
C LEU A 144 -24.63 6.05 -2.25
N HIS A 145 -25.05 4.87 -2.70
CA HIS A 145 -26.45 4.45 -2.62
C HIS A 145 -26.76 3.54 -1.42
N GLN A 146 -25.73 3.05 -0.71
CA GLN A 146 -25.92 2.11 0.40
C GLN A 146 -25.06 2.50 1.62
N PRO A 147 -25.67 2.70 2.80
CA PRO A 147 -24.96 3.15 4.00
C PRO A 147 -23.90 2.15 4.47
N ALA A 148 -24.07 0.86 4.17
CA ALA A 148 -23.09 -0.18 4.48
C ALA A 148 -21.78 0.00 3.69
N LEU A 149 -21.86 0.48 2.44
CA LEU A 149 -20.68 0.72 1.61
C LEU A 149 -19.99 2.02 2.02
N GLU A 150 -20.76 3.05 2.39
CA GLU A 150 -20.20 4.25 3.02
C GLU A 150 -19.43 3.92 4.31
N TRP A 151 -19.95 3.01 5.13
CA TRP A 151 -19.24 2.50 6.30
C TRP A 151 -17.92 1.83 5.93
N CYS A 152 -17.87 0.99 4.89
CA CYS A 152 -16.61 0.40 4.42
C CYS A 152 -15.58 1.47 4.00
N VAL A 153 -16.01 2.52 3.30
CA VAL A 153 -15.14 3.65 2.93
C VAL A 153 -14.64 4.39 4.17
N ALA A 154 -15.50 4.60 5.16
CA ALA A 154 -15.12 5.20 6.44
C ALA A 154 -14.09 4.35 7.18
N VAL A 155 -14.28 3.03 7.22
CA VAL A 155 -13.31 2.08 7.80
C VAL A 155 -11.94 2.22 7.13
N TYR A 156 -11.87 2.17 5.80
CA TYR A 156 -10.61 2.31 5.08
C TYR A 156 -9.94 3.66 5.38
N SER A 157 -10.73 4.74 5.49
CA SER A 157 -10.23 6.09 5.80
C SER A 157 -9.67 6.21 7.21
N ILE A 158 -10.41 5.70 8.21
CA ILE A 158 -9.98 5.72 9.61
C ILE A 158 -8.68 4.91 9.77
N CYS A 159 -8.65 3.68 9.26
CA CYS A 159 -7.47 2.82 9.36
C CYS A 159 -6.27 3.37 8.60
N PHE A 160 -6.47 3.99 7.43
CA PHE A 160 -5.40 4.69 6.70
C PHE A 160 -4.83 5.85 7.52
N ILE A 161 -5.68 6.68 8.13
CA ILE A 161 -5.23 7.79 8.98
C ILE A 161 -4.45 7.26 10.19
N LEU A 162 -4.95 6.22 10.85
CA LEU A 162 -4.26 5.60 11.99
C LEU A 162 -2.89 5.07 11.59
N ALA A 163 -2.79 4.32 10.50
CA ALA A 163 -1.52 3.78 10.00
C ALA A 163 -0.56 4.89 9.54
N ALA A 164 -1.07 5.95 8.90
CA ALA A 164 -0.27 7.11 8.51
C ALA A 164 0.26 7.89 9.71
N VAL A 165 -0.55 8.10 10.75
CA VAL A 165 -0.13 8.75 12.00
C VAL A 165 0.97 7.92 12.68
N VAL A 166 0.79 6.59 12.75
CA VAL A 166 1.83 5.69 13.25
C VAL A 166 3.12 5.86 12.44
N LEU A 167 3.05 5.72 11.11
CA LEU A 167 4.21 5.88 10.24
C LEU A 167 4.93 7.23 10.45
N LEU A 168 4.18 8.32 10.59
CA LEU A 168 4.75 9.65 10.86
C LEU A 168 5.39 9.78 12.24
N LEU A 169 4.79 9.17 13.27
CA LEU A 169 5.37 9.15 14.62
C LEU A 169 6.71 8.42 14.63
N ASN A 170 6.79 7.32 13.89
CA ASN A 170 8.00 6.51 13.75
C ASN A 170 9.09 7.25 12.95
N LEU A 171 8.73 7.86 11.82
CA LEU A 171 9.66 8.65 11.00
C LEU A 171 10.22 9.86 11.77
N GLY A 172 9.45 10.42 12.70
CA GLY A 172 9.85 11.54 13.53
C GLY A 172 10.47 11.16 14.88
N GLU A 173 10.63 9.86 15.17
CA GLU A 173 11.02 9.31 16.48
C GLU A 173 10.24 9.93 17.66
N ARG A 174 8.97 10.34 17.46
CA ARG A 174 8.18 11.01 18.53
C ARG A 174 7.56 10.04 19.52
N GLU A 175 7.99 8.78 19.50
CA GLU A 175 7.51 7.68 20.33
C GLU A 175 7.64 8.00 21.82
N TYR A 176 8.74 8.65 22.23
CA TYR A 176 9.03 9.04 23.62
C TYR A 176 8.17 10.21 24.15
N ARG A 177 7.34 10.83 23.31
CA ARG A 177 6.44 11.93 23.72
C ARG A 177 5.07 11.43 24.18
N LEU A 178 4.77 10.16 23.99
CA LEU A 178 3.49 9.56 24.36
C LEU A 178 3.49 9.21 25.86
N PRO A 179 2.39 9.50 26.58
CA PRO A 179 2.26 9.17 28.01
C PRO A 179 2.01 7.67 28.27
N VAL A 180 1.80 6.86 27.23
CA VAL A 180 1.48 5.43 27.29
C VAL A 180 2.63 4.63 26.66
N PRO A 181 2.96 3.41 27.16
CA PRO A 181 3.96 2.56 26.52
C PRO A 181 3.62 2.32 25.05
N PHE A 182 4.57 2.64 24.18
CA PHE A 182 4.38 2.61 22.74
C PHE A 182 3.91 1.24 22.18
N PRO A 183 4.39 0.07 22.67
CA PRO A 183 3.88 -1.23 22.23
C PRO A 183 2.40 -1.47 22.55
N ILE A 184 1.94 -0.99 23.71
CA ILE A 184 0.52 -1.12 24.12
C ILE A 184 -0.35 -0.21 23.25
N PHE A 185 0.13 0.99 22.96
CA PHE A 185 -0.57 1.93 22.07
C PHE A 185 -0.74 1.35 20.66
N GLN A 186 0.32 0.79 20.08
CA GLN A 186 0.27 0.10 18.79
C GLN A 186 -0.69 -1.09 18.80
N LEU A 187 -0.59 -1.95 19.82
CA LEU A 187 -1.48 -3.10 19.98
C LEU A 187 -2.95 -2.70 19.95
N VAL A 188 -3.34 -1.65 20.69
CA VAL A 188 -4.72 -1.15 20.73
C VAL A 188 -5.17 -0.63 19.38
N LEU A 189 -4.35 0.18 18.70
CA LEU A 189 -4.70 0.74 17.38
C LEU A 189 -4.81 -0.34 16.30
N THR A 190 -3.90 -1.32 16.29
CA THR A 190 -3.94 -2.42 15.33
C THR A 190 -5.11 -3.36 15.62
N THR A 191 -5.43 -3.63 16.90
CA THR A 191 -6.63 -4.39 17.27
C THR A 191 -7.90 -3.71 16.75
N LEU A 192 -8.02 -2.39 16.97
CA LEU A 192 -9.15 -1.61 16.47
C LEU A 192 -9.24 -1.70 14.93
N SER A 193 -8.11 -1.59 14.24
CA SER A 193 -8.05 -1.65 12.78
C SER A 193 -8.48 -3.02 12.25
N VAL A 194 -8.04 -4.12 12.89
CA VAL A 194 -8.47 -5.49 12.55
C VAL A 194 -9.98 -5.65 12.69
N LEU A 195 -10.56 -5.18 13.80
CA LEU A 195 -12.01 -5.28 14.02
C LEU A 195 -12.81 -4.49 12.96
N LEU A 196 -12.36 -3.28 12.63
CA LEU A 196 -12.96 -2.47 11.58
C LEU A 196 -12.84 -3.16 10.21
N TYR A 197 -11.67 -3.69 9.85
CA TYR A 197 -11.47 -4.39 8.57
C TYR A 197 -12.27 -5.70 8.47
N ILE A 198 -12.47 -6.44 9.55
CA ILE A 198 -13.38 -7.60 9.57
C ILE A 198 -14.79 -7.15 9.20
N SER A 199 -15.27 -6.03 9.74
CA SER A 199 -16.59 -5.49 9.37
C SER A 199 -16.68 -5.15 7.88
N ALA A 200 -15.64 -4.52 7.32
CA ALA A 200 -15.59 -4.19 5.89
C ALA A 200 -15.49 -5.44 5.01
N LEU A 201 -14.74 -6.46 5.43
CA LEU A 201 -14.59 -7.73 4.71
C LEU A 201 -15.92 -8.47 4.59
N VAL A 202 -16.80 -8.36 5.58
CA VAL A 202 -18.12 -8.99 5.53
C VAL A 202 -19.11 -8.13 4.77
N LEU A 203 -19.18 -6.83 5.09
CA LEU A 203 -20.18 -5.93 4.51
C LEU A 203 -19.94 -5.68 3.02
N TRP A 204 -18.69 -5.52 2.59
CA TRP A 204 -18.40 -5.19 1.18
C TRP A 204 -18.89 -6.28 0.22
N PRO A 205 -18.51 -7.57 0.35
CA PRO A 205 -18.98 -8.60 -0.56
C PRO A 205 -20.48 -8.88 -0.43
N LEU A 206 -21.02 -8.79 0.79
CA LEU A 206 -22.45 -9.04 1.04
C LEU A 206 -23.33 -8.07 0.25
N TYR A 207 -23.03 -6.78 0.30
CA TYR A 207 -23.81 -5.76 -0.41
C TYR A 207 -23.47 -5.65 -1.90
N GLN A 208 -22.26 -6.04 -2.32
CA GLN A 208 -21.85 -5.94 -3.73
C GLN A 208 -22.21 -7.17 -4.58
N PHE A 209 -22.26 -8.37 -4.01
CA PHE A 209 -22.42 -9.62 -4.76
C PHE A 209 -23.69 -10.41 -4.44
N TYR A 210 -24.39 -10.13 -3.33
CA TYR A 210 -25.57 -10.90 -2.96
C TYR A 210 -26.87 -10.23 -3.44
N GLU A 211 -27.67 -10.95 -4.23
CA GLU A 211 -28.88 -10.40 -4.88
C GLU A 211 -29.91 -9.87 -3.88
N GLU A 212 -30.08 -10.54 -2.73
CA GLU A 212 -31.06 -10.13 -1.71
C GLU A 212 -30.76 -8.75 -1.12
N PHE A 213 -29.49 -8.30 -1.16
CA PHE A 213 -29.06 -6.99 -0.71
C PHE A 213 -28.84 -5.98 -1.86
N GLY A 214 -29.33 -6.32 -3.07
CA GLY A 214 -29.18 -5.49 -4.27
C GLY A 214 -27.80 -5.61 -4.94
N GLY A 215 -27.00 -6.60 -4.54
CA GLY A 215 -25.72 -6.94 -5.15
C GLY A 215 -25.87 -7.69 -6.47
N GLN A 216 -24.76 -7.81 -7.20
CA GLN A 216 -24.72 -8.44 -8.51
C GLN A 216 -23.76 -9.64 -8.52
N PRO A 217 -24.25 -10.89 -8.38
CA PRO A 217 -23.40 -12.06 -8.21
C PRO A 217 -22.63 -12.42 -9.47
N GLN A 218 -23.24 -12.17 -10.64
CA GLN A 218 -22.70 -12.60 -11.92
C GLN A 218 -22.11 -11.41 -12.68
N ARG A 219 -20.88 -11.61 -13.17
CA ARG A 219 -20.28 -10.76 -14.19
C ARG A 219 -21.20 -10.78 -15.42
N PHE A 220 -21.76 -9.64 -15.82
CA PHE A 220 -22.54 -9.59 -17.07
C PHE A 220 -21.65 -10.04 -18.23
N SER A 221 -22.20 -10.89 -19.10
CA SER A 221 -21.51 -11.46 -20.25
C SER A 221 -21.11 -10.35 -21.22
N ASP A 222 -19.83 -9.94 -21.16
CA ASP A 222 -18.88 -9.36 -22.15
C ASP A 222 -19.33 -8.42 -23.30
N GLY A 223 -20.63 -8.17 -23.49
CA GLY A 223 -21.20 -7.32 -24.53
C GLY A 223 -21.36 -5.86 -24.10
N ASP A 224 -21.69 -5.60 -22.84
CA ASP A 224 -22.01 -4.26 -22.33
C ASP A 224 -20.77 -3.50 -21.82
N CYS A 225 -19.70 -4.22 -21.46
CA CYS A 225 -18.42 -3.60 -21.07
C CYS A 225 -17.54 -3.20 -22.27
N ARG A 226 -18.02 -3.42 -23.52
CA ARG A 226 -17.33 -3.00 -24.76
C ARG A 226 -17.73 -1.61 -25.26
N ASP A 227 -18.92 -1.13 -24.90
CA ASP A 227 -19.45 0.15 -25.40
C ASP A 227 -19.00 1.36 -24.57
N GLU A 228 -18.50 1.14 -23.35
CA GLU A 228 -17.77 2.16 -22.61
C GLU A 228 -16.30 2.17 -23.05
N LEU A 229 -16.08 2.80 -24.22
CA LEU A 229 -14.76 3.18 -24.75
C LEU A 229 -14.06 4.26 -23.87
N THR A 230 -14.23 4.16 -22.55
CA THR A 230 -13.76 5.09 -21.54
C THR A 230 -13.26 4.30 -20.34
N TYR A 231 -12.06 3.74 -20.47
CA TYR A 231 -11.00 3.78 -19.46
C TYR A 231 -11.24 3.25 -18.03
N ASN A 232 -12.40 2.68 -17.72
CA ASN A 232 -12.73 2.10 -16.44
C ASN A 232 -12.72 0.58 -16.57
N MET A 233 -11.96 -0.11 -15.72
CA MET A 233 -12.17 -1.54 -15.48
C MET A 233 -13.67 -1.77 -15.25
N CYS A 234 -14.23 -2.89 -15.75
CA CYS A 234 -15.64 -3.18 -15.56
C CYS A 234 -16.01 -3.00 -14.08
N THR A 235 -17.14 -2.37 -13.80
CA THR A 235 -17.57 -2.04 -12.42
C THR A 235 -17.57 -3.27 -11.51
N TRP A 236 -17.90 -4.44 -12.05
CA TRP A 236 -17.82 -5.73 -11.36
C TRP A 236 -16.37 -6.13 -11.00
N ASP A 237 -15.42 -5.94 -11.92
CA ASP A 237 -13.99 -6.21 -11.67
C ASP A 237 -13.41 -5.25 -10.63
N GLN A 238 -13.84 -3.98 -10.62
CA GLN A 238 -13.46 -3.02 -9.57
C GLN A 238 -13.98 -3.44 -8.19
N ARG A 239 -15.25 -3.88 -8.10
CA ARG A 239 -15.84 -4.39 -6.83
C ARG A 239 -15.08 -5.60 -6.31
N LEU A 240 -14.70 -6.51 -7.20
CA LEU A 240 -13.90 -7.69 -6.87
C LEU A 240 -12.49 -7.31 -6.42
N ALA A 241 -11.83 -6.38 -7.12
CA ALA A 241 -10.51 -5.88 -6.75
C ALA A 241 -10.52 -5.29 -5.34
N VAL A 242 -11.52 -4.44 -5.01
CA VAL A 242 -11.65 -3.89 -3.64
C VAL A 242 -11.84 -5.01 -2.62
N ALA A 243 -12.67 -6.02 -2.88
CA ALA A 243 -12.87 -7.13 -1.95
C ALA A 243 -11.57 -7.91 -1.68
N ILE A 244 -10.79 -8.20 -2.73
CA ILE A 244 -9.51 -8.90 -2.62
C ILE A 244 -8.50 -8.04 -1.86
N LEU A 245 -8.40 -6.74 -2.18
CA LEU A 245 -7.49 -5.82 -1.51
C LEU A 245 -7.85 -5.63 -0.03
N THR A 246 -9.14 -5.61 0.31
CA THR A 246 -9.61 -5.58 1.71
C THR A 246 -9.18 -6.81 2.48
N ALA A 247 -9.25 -8.00 1.86
CA ALA A 247 -8.75 -9.23 2.47
C ALA A 247 -7.23 -9.21 2.66
N ILE A 248 -6.47 -8.77 1.64
CA ILE A 248 -5.02 -8.62 1.72
C ILE A 248 -4.64 -7.64 2.84
N ASN A 249 -5.35 -6.50 2.94
CA ASN A 249 -5.04 -5.51 3.96
C ASN A 249 -5.36 -6.02 5.37
N LEU A 250 -6.46 -6.75 5.53
CA LEU A 250 -6.78 -7.39 6.81
C LEU A 250 -5.68 -8.37 7.23
N LEU A 251 -5.12 -9.16 6.30
CA LEU A 251 -4.02 -10.07 6.62
C LEU A 251 -2.77 -9.30 7.10
N ALA A 252 -2.46 -8.15 6.50
CA ALA A 252 -1.37 -7.30 6.96
C ALA A 252 -1.63 -6.78 8.40
N TYR A 253 -2.83 -6.27 8.67
CA TYR A 253 -3.22 -5.83 10.02
C TYR A 253 -3.20 -6.97 11.06
N VAL A 254 -3.58 -8.20 10.66
CA VAL A 254 -3.53 -9.38 11.56
C VAL A 254 -2.09 -9.78 11.84
N ALA A 255 -1.21 -9.76 10.85
CA ALA A 255 0.22 -10.04 11.05
C ALA A 255 0.85 -9.01 12.00
N ASP A 256 0.52 -7.72 11.82
CA ASP A 256 0.97 -6.64 12.71
C ASP A 256 0.42 -6.84 14.13
N LEU A 257 -0.86 -7.23 14.27
CA LEU A 257 -1.48 -7.51 15.56
C LEU A 257 -0.75 -8.62 16.31
N VAL A 258 -0.45 -9.73 15.63
CA VAL A 258 0.27 -10.87 16.20
C VAL A 258 1.66 -10.44 16.67
N TYR A 259 2.36 -9.65 15.87
CA TYR A 259 3.68 -9.13 16.24
C TYR A 259 3.63 -8.31 17.54
N TRP A 260 2.74 -7.32 17.63
CA TRP A 260 2.63 -6.48 18.83
C TRP A 260 2.12 -7.27 20.04
N ALA A 261 1.25 -8.25 19.84
CA ALA A 261 0.77 -9.11 20.92
C ALA A 261 1.91 -9.95 21.51
N CYS A 262 2.77 -10.53 20.66
CA CYS A 262 3.97 -11.25 21.10
C CYS A 262 4.93 -10.33 21.84
N GLN A 263 5.18 -9.11 21.33
CA GLN A 263 6.11 -8.18 21.96
C GLN A 263 5.63 -7.73 23.34
N VAL A 264 4.33 -7.42 23.49
CA VAL A 264 3.75 -7.07 24.79
C VAL A 264 3.81 -8.26 25.76
N SER A 265 3.58 -9.49 25.29
CA SER A 265 3.68 -10.70 26.12
C SER A 265 5.09 -10.87 26.70
N VAL A 266 6.13 -10.78 25.86
CA VAL A 266 7.53 -10.90 26.31
C VAL A 266 7.88 -9.78 27.29
N GLY A 267 7.46 -8.54 27.01
CA GLY A 267 7.72 -7.41 27.91
C GLY A 267 7.09 -7.55 29.31
N THR A 268 6.05 -8.37 29.46
CA THR A 268 5.45 -8.67 30.78
C THR A 268 6.16 -9.79 31.55
N GLU A 269 6.94 -10.64 30.89
CA GLU A 269 7.70 -11.73 31.52
C GLU A 269 9.02 -11.25 32.14
N ASP A 270 9.64 -10.21 31.56
CA ASP A 270 10.90 -9.63 32.03
C ASP A 270 10.75 -8.68 33.23
N GLN A 271 9.51 -8.39 33.66
CA GLN A 271 9.26 -7.56 34.83
C GLN A 271 9.41 -8.43 36.09
N PRO A 272 10.39 -8.16 36.99
CA PRO A 272 10.56 -8.99 38.18
C PRO A 272 9.27 -8.95 38.97
N ARG A 273 8.74 -10.13 39.31
CA ARG A 273 7.69 -10.29 40.31
C ARG A 273 8.29 -9.89 41.66
N ASP A 274 8.32 -8.58 41.93
CA ASP A 274 8.60 -8.09 43.27
C ASP A 274 7.53 -8.67 44.20
N SER A 275 8.05 -9.40 45.19
CA SER A 275 7.34 -10.15 46.22
C SER A 275 6.82 -9.23 47.32
#